data_AF-A0AAI8QG77-F1
#
_entry.id   AF-A0AAI8QG77-F1
#
_cell.length_a   1.000
_cell.length_b   1.000
_cell.length_c   1.000
_cell.angle_alpha   90.00
_cell.angle_beta   90.00
_cell.angle_gamma   90.00
#
_symmetry.space_group_name_H-M   'P 1'
#
loop_
_entity.id
_entity.type
_entity.pdbx_description
1 polymer ?
#
loop_
_entity_poly.entity_id
_entity_poly.type
_entity_poly.pdbx_seq_one_letter_code
_entity_poly.pdbx_strand_id
1 'polypeptide(L)'
;MLSVGIGEIQKNTAIFSNLKESIQIVDKRKHQVLAIVHPANQAKNSIAKTLAGKYKNQASQNAKNTSLEDIKQKAMLEALGEKYGLSH
;
A
#
# COMPACT_ATOMS: atom_id res chain seq x y z
N MET A 1 -9.37 -17.17 -2.36
CA MET A 1 -8.42 -16.92 -1.26
C MET A 1 -8.16 -18.24 -0.55
N LEU A 2 -6.90 -18.66 -0.41
CA LEU A 2 -6.56 -19.99 0.13
C LEU A 2 -6.79 -20.01 1.65
N SER A 3 -7.40 -21.08 2.18
CA SER A 3 -7.62 -21.27 3.62
C SER A 3 -6.83 -22.47 4.11
N VAL A 4 -6.05 -22.29 5.18
CA VAL A 4 -5.11 -23.29 5.70
C VAL A 4 -5.31 -23.48 7.18
N GLY A 5 -5.40 -24.74 7.60
CA GLY A 5 -5.56 -25.08 9.01
C GLY A 5 -4.28 -24.85 9.82
N ILE A 6 -4.40 -24.40 11.07
CA ILE A 6 -3.23 -24.30 11.97
C ILE A 6 -2.42 -25.59 12.05
N GLY A 7 -3.09 -26.74 12.15
CA GLY A 7 -2.41 -28.03 12.21
C GLY A 7 -1.68 -28.41 10.92
N GLU A 8 -2.07 -27.86 9.77
CA GLU A 8 -1.40 -28.08 8.49
C GLU A 8 -0.11 -27.24 8.40
N ILE A 9 -0.16 -26.02 8.93
CA ILE A 9 1.00 -25.13 9.03
C ILE A 9 2.09 -25.75 9.91
N GLN A 10 1.70 -26.39 11.02
CA GLN A 10 2.66 -27.06 11.90
C GLN A 10 3.32 -28.26 11.22
N LYS A 11 2.61 -28.96 10.32
CA LYS A 11 3.12 -30.15 9.61
C LYS A 11 3.98 -29.79 8.40
N ASN A 12 3.69 -28.66 7.76
CA ASN A 12 4.42 -28.19 6.59
C ASN A 12 4.52 -26.67 6.67
N THR A 13 5.70 -26.16 6.99
CA THR A 13 5.97 -24.71 7.03
C THR A 13 6.38 -24.16 5.66
N ALA A 14 6.70 -25.03 4.69
CA ALA A 14 7.16 -24.63 3.36
C ALA A 14 6.08 -23.94 2.51
N ILE A 15 4.82 -24.00 2.95
CA ILE A 15 3.71 -23.18 2.41
C ILE A 15 4.08 -21.69 2.42
N PHE A 16 4.78 -21.20 3.45
CA PHE A 16 5.16 -19.79 3.53
C PHE A 16 6.29 -19.41 2.57
N SER A 17 7.12 -20.37 2.14
CA SER A 17 8.27 -20.11 1.28
C SER A 17 7.87 -19.69 -0.15
N ASN A 18 6.73 -20.19 -0.64
CA ASN A 18 6.24 -19.93 -2.01
C ASN A 18 4.92 -19.14 -2.02
N LEU A 19 4.68 -18.35 -0.98
CA LEU A 19 3.42 -17.64 -0.82
C LEU A 19 3.31 -16.51 -1.89
N LYS A 20 2.52 -16.77 -2.94
CA LYS A 20 2.25 -15.80 -4.03
C LYS A 20 0.99 -14.97 -3.79
N GLU A 21 0.10 -15.43 -2.94
CA GLU A 21 -1.17 -14.77 -2.63
C GLU A 21 -1.43 -14.80 -1.12
N SER A 22 -2.37 -13.97 -0.67
CA SER A 22 -2.73 -13.92 0.74
C SER A 22 -3.48 -15.18 1.16
N ILE A 23 -3.11 -15.72 2.32
CA ILE A 23 -3.74 -16.91 2.89
C ILE A 23 -4.47 -16.58 4.18
N GLN A 24 -5.57 -17.29 4.42
CA GLN A 24 -6.26 -17.29 5.70
C GLN A 24 -5.81 -18.47 6.54
N ILE A 25 -5.44 -18.20 7.78
CA ILE A 25 -5.20 -19.21 8.80
C ILE A 25 -6.51 -19.41 9.55
N VAL A 26 -7.01 -20.64 9.53
CA VAL A 26 -8.27 -21.01 10.17
C VAL A 26 -8.06 -22.10 11.23
N ASP A 27 -8.80 -22.00 12.32
CA ASP A 27 -9.06 -23.15 13.18
C ASP A 27 -10.22 -23.96 12.58
N LYS A 28 -9.88 -25.10 11.97
CA LYS A 28 -10.87 -25.99 11.35
C LYS A 28 -11.82 -26.62 12.36
N ARG A 29 -11.47 -26.70 13.65
CA ARG A 29 -12.33 -27.28 14.70
C ARG A 29 -13.39 -26.29 15.18
N LYS A 30 -13.00 -25.02 15.28
CA LYS A 30 -13.88 -23.92 15.73
C LYS A 30 -14.50 -23.13 14.58
N HIS A 31 -14.21 -23.49 13.33
CA HIS A 31 -14.61 -22.77 12.12
C HIS A 31 -14.32 -21.26 12.18
N GLN A 32 -13.21 -20.88 12.81
CA GLN A 32 -12.86 -19.49 13.07
C GLN A 32 -11.62 -19.08 12.29
N VAL A 33 -11.66 -17.89 11.68
CA VAL A 33 -10.48 -17.25 11.08
C VAL A 33 -9.62 -16.66 12.20
N LEU A 34 -8.35 -17.03 12.26
CA LEU A 34 -7.42 -16.59 13.29
C LEU A 34 -6.46 -15.51 12.80
N ALA A 35 -5.99 -15.62 11.55
CA ALA A 35 -5.09 -14.64 10.98
C ALA A 35 -5.17 -14.61 9.44
N ILE A 36 -4.75 -13.49 8.86
CA ILE A 36 -4.51 -13.36 7.43
C ILE A 36 -3.02 -13.07 7.24
N VAL A 37 -2.35 -13.87 6.41
CA VAL A 37 -0.92 -13.74 6.15
C VAL A 37 -0.71 -13.24 4.74
N HIS A 38 0.02 -12.12 4.63
CA HIS A 38 0.42 -11.53 3.37
C HIS A 38 1.89 -11.83 3.07
N PRO A 39 2.26 -12.12 1.81
CA PRO A 39 3.65 -12.36 1.49
C PRO A 39 4.46 -11.08 1.59
N ALA A 40 5.63 -11.16 2.24
CA ALA A 40 6.51 -10.02 2.51
C ALA A 40 6.91 -9.26 1.24
N ASN A 41 7.09 -9.97 0.12
CA ASN A 41 7.46 -9.39 -1.17
C ASN A 41 6.32 -8.60 -1.81
N GLN A 42 5.05 -8.94 -1.55
CA GLN A 42 3.91 -8.16 -2.04
C GLN A 42 3.63 -6.94 -1.16
N ALA A 43 3.91 -7.02 0.15
CA ALA A 43 3.66 -5.90 1.07
C ALA A 43 4.45 -4.63 0.70
N LYS A 44 5.68 -4.75 0.19
CA LYS A 44 6.50 -3.57 -0.20
C LYS A 44 6.03 -2.88 -1.48
N ASN A 45 5.60 -3.63 -2.51
CA ASN A 45 5.27 -3.06 -3.81
C ASN A 45 3.77 -2.84 -4.04
N SER A 46 2.90 -3.64 -3.41
CA SER A 46 1.46 -3.54 -3.67
C SER A 46 0.82 -2.41 -2.87
N ILE A 47 1.17 -2.20 -1.59
CA ILE A 47 0.54 -1.16 -0.76
C ILE A 47 0.81 0.23 -1.33
N ALA A 48 2.08 0.54 -1.65
CA ALA A 48 2.44 1.82 -2.27
C ALA A 48 1.75 2.02 -3.64
N LYS A 49 1.64 0.97 -4.46
CA LYS A 49 1.03 1.04 -5.79
C LYS A 49 -0.49 1.14 -5.74
N THR A 50 -1.13 0.50 -4.76
CA THR A 50 -2.58 0.59 -4.50
C THR A 50 -2.94 1.96 -3.93
N LEU A 51 -2.14 2.50 -3.00
CA LEU A 51 -2.30 3.86 -2.47
C LEU A 51 -2.04 4.95 -3.53
N ALA A 52 -1.03 4.76 -4.38
CA ALA A 52 -0.74 5.67 -5.49
C ALA A 52 -1.77 5.56 -6.63
N GLY A 53 -2.49 4.44 -6.73
CA GLY A 53 -3.40 4.14 -7.84
C GLY A 53 -4.54 5.15 -8.00
N LYS A 54 -5.15 5.61 -6.90
CA LYS A 54 -6.28 6.57 -6.94
C LYS A 54 -5.88 7.92 -7.57
N TYR A 55 -4.64 8.35 -7.35
CA TYR A 55 -4.12 9.64 -7.82
C TYR A 55 -3.21 9.52 -9.05
N LYS A 56 -2.94 8.28 -9.52
CA LYS A 56 -2.04 8.02 -10.65
C LYS A 56 -2.47 8.74 -11.93
N ASN A 57 -3.77 8.90 -12.15
CA ASN A 57 -4.34 9.60 -13.30
C ASN A 57 -4.67 11.08 -13.00
N GLN A 58 -4.54 11.51 -11.74
CA GLN A 58 -4.79 12.90 -11.32
C GLN A 58 -3.51 13.73 -11.22
N ALA A 59 -2.33 13.07 -11.19
CA ALA A 59 -1.07 13.72 -11.46
C ALA A 59 -1.07 14.21 -12.91
N SER A 60 -1.51 15.46 -13.11
CA SER A 60 -1.46 16.17 -14.39
C SER A 60 -0.09 15.96 -15.04
N GLN A 61 -0.06 15.80 -16.36
CA GLN A 61 1.18 15.53 -17.11
C GLN A 61 2.31 16.52 -16.79
N ASN A 62 1.98 17.71 -16.28
CA ASN A 62 2.91 18.72 -15.82
C ASN A 62 3.75 18.29 -14.60
N ALA A 63 3.21 17.46 -13.70
CA ALA A 63 3.91 16.97 -12.49
C ALA A 63 4.96 15.89 -12.80
N LYS A 64 5.02 15.37 -14.03
CA LYS A 64 6.05 14.40 -14.43
C LYS A 64 7.40 15.06 -14.76
N ASN A 65 7.40 16.35 -15.08
CA ASN A 65 8.59 17.10 -15.53
C ASN A 65 9.09 18.12 -14.50
N THR A 66 8.46 18.24 -13.34
CA THR A 66 8.88 19.17 -12.27
C THR A 66 9.41 18.40 -11.07
N SER A 67 10.49 18.88 -10.46
CA SER A 67 10.99 18.28 -9.22
C SER A 67 9.96 18.49 -8.10
N LEU A 68 9.89 17.55 -7.17
CA LEU A 68 9.06 17.67 -5.96
C LEU A 68 9.41 18.95 -5.18
N GLU A 69 10.68 19.38 -5.24
CA GLU A 69 11.19 20.58 -4.59
C GLU A 69 10.55 21.85 -5.18
N ASP A 70 10.47 21.93 -6.51
CA ASP A 70 9.85 23.06 -7.21
C ASP A 70 8.35 23.19 -6.88
N ILE A 71 7.66 22.04 -6.78
CA ILE A 71 6.23 22.00 -6.42
C ILE A 71 6.03 22.52 -4.99
N LYS A 72 6.89 22.12 -4.05
CA LYS A 72 6.84 22.61 -2.66
C LYS A 72 7.11 24.11 -2.58
N GLN A 73 8.11 24.59 -3.32
CA GLN A 73 8.47 25.99 -3.32
C GLN A 73 7.35 26.85 -3.89
N LYS A 74 6.70 26.42 -4.98
CA LYS A 74 5.56 27.12 -5.57
C LYS A 74 4.37 27.19 -4.62
N ALA A 75 4.00 26.06 -4.01
CA ALA A 75 2.91 26.01 -3.02
C ALA A 75 3.20 26.87 -1.78
N MET A 76 4.46 26.91 -1.33
CA MET A 76 4.88 27.76 -0.22
C MET A 76 4.78 29.25 -0.58
N LEU A 77 5.20 29.64 -1.77
CA LEU A 77 5.08 31.03 -2.25
C LEU A 77 3.62 31.46 -2.40
N GLU A 78 2.77 30.58 -2.92
CA GLU A 78 1.33 30.83 -3.08
C GLU A 78 0.65 31.01 -1.70
N ALA A 79 0.92 30.12 -0.75
CA ALA A 79 0.40 30.23 0.62
C ALA A 79 0.92 31.48 1.38
N LEU A 80 2.17 31.89 1.13
CA LEU A 80 2.70 33.15 1.66
C LEU A 80 2.03 34.36 1.01
N GLY A 81 1.79 34.30 -0.31
CA GLY A 81 1.07 35.35 -1.05
C GLY A 81 -0.34 35.58 -0.52
N GLU A 82 -1.10 34.51 -0.26
CA GLU A 82 -2.42 34.59 0.39
C GLU A 82 -2.34 35.13 1.81
N LYS A 83 -1.38 34.65 2.62
CA LYS A 83 -1.22 35.08 4.02
C LYS A 83 -0.86 36.56 4.16
N TYR A 84 -0.08 37.10 3.24
CA TYR A 84 0.38 38.49 3.26
C TYR A 84 -0.41 39.42 2.31
N GLY A 85 -1.47 38.93 1.68
CA GLY A 85 -2.34 39.74 0.80
C GLY A 85 -1.64 40.26 -0.46
N LEU A 86 -0.59 39.59 -0.92
CA LEU A 86 0.18 39.96 -2.12
C LEU A 86 -0.37 39.34 -3.40
N SER A 87 -1.46 38.58 -3.31
CA SER A 87 -2.11 37.97 -4.47
C SER A 87 -3.18 38.91 -5.01
N HIS A 88 -2.95 39.47 -6.20
CA HIS A 88 -3.96 40.15 -7.03
C HIS A 88 -4.72 39.17 -7.90
#